data_AF-A0A5Q4BUM3-F1
#
_entry.id   AF-A0A5Q4BUM3-F1
#
_cell.length_a   1.000
_cell.length_b   1.000
_cell.length_c   1.000
_cell.angle_alpha   90.00
_cell.angle_beta   90.00
_cell.angle_gamma   90.00
#
_symmetry.space_group_name_H-M   'P 1'
#
loop_
_entity.id
_entity.type
_entity.pdbx_description
1 polymer ?
#
loop_
_entity_poly.entity_id
_entity_poly.type
_entity_poly.pdbx_seq_one_letter_code
_entity_poly.pdbx_strand_id
1 'polypeptide(L)'
;MPPRVSLGAFLANARSALTAPAAQRASPLTLVVGNESADLDSLCSAVVYAYLRTHAPPHTLHIPISNLPRDDLKLRPEMTAALAHARLRPSDLLTLDELPADLAAGDTRWVLVDHNALTGDLATKYASSVVGCVDHHAEEDKVSQDTGDEPRVVEKCGSCSSLVVEYCRPAWEEALARRPRDDGEDADTDADVDEHLARLSLAAILIDTTNLKSADKTTDRDVAAVSFLEGLTPAPPYARDALFDEISAVKEDISSLGFRDVFRKDYKQWEDRRQLMGVSAVVRNLEYLLVDKAGGDQGVLLDAFREWAGEKGLDIGVVMTTANPDGRFERDLLLWAFNEAAVESCKAFYEGYKEELGLETWGGGRLDEAAVGEWRMAWRQRNLSSSRKQVAPMLRETIKGGGTRP
;
A
#
# COMPACT_ATOMS: atom_id res chain seq x y z
N MET A 1 -22.77 0.84 -26.62
CA MET A 1 -21.78 0.56 -25.55
C MET A 1 -22.34 -0.53 -24.66
N PRO A 2 -21.52 -1.44 -24.13
CA PRO A 2 -21.98 -2.30 -23.06
C PRO A 2 -22.47 -1.42 -21.89
N PRO A 3 -23.61 -1.75 -21.26
CA PRO A 3 -24.09 -1.03 -20.09
C PRO A 3 -23.06 -1.14 -18.96
N ARG A 4 -22.95 -0.10 -18.14
CA ARG A 4 -22.18 -0.19 -16.91
C ARG A 4 -22.88 -1.17 -15.97
N VAL A 5 -22.09 -1.90 -15.20
CA VAL A 5 -22.58 -2.93 -14.28
C VAL A 5 -22.12 -2.58 -12.87
N SER A 6 -22.75 -3.15 -11.84
CA SER A 6 -22.27 -2.95 -10.47
C SER A 6 -20.81 -3.42 -10.32
N LEU A 7 -20.08 -2.84 -9.35
CA LEU A 7 -18.70 -3.22 -9.07
C LEU A 7 -18.55 -4.73 -8.79
N GLY A 8 -19.50 -5.31 -8.05
CA GLY A 8 -19.51 -6.76 -7.78
C GLY A 8 -19.66 -7.60 -9.05
N ALA A 9 -20.55 -7.22 -9.96
CA ALA A 9 -20.72 -7.89 -11.24
C ALA A 9 -19.49 -7.74 -12.14
N PHE A 10 -18.86 -6.55 -12.15
CA PHE A 10 -17.60 -6.31 -12.84
C PHE A 10 -16.48 -7.23 -12.33
N LEU A 11 -16.26 -7.30 -11.01
CA LEU A 11 -15.23 -8.15 -10.41
C LEU A 11 -15.50 -9.64 -10.64
N ALA A 12 -16.78 -10.06 -10.61
CA ALA A 12 -17.15 -11.44 -10.96
C ALA A 12 -16.82 -11.77 -12.42
N ASN A 13 -17.09 -10.84 -13.35
CA ASN A 13 -16.73 -11.00 -14.76
C ASN A 13 -15.20 -11.03 -14.95
N ALA A 14 -14.47 -10.13 -14.30
CA ALA A 14 -13.00 -10.10 -14.31
C ALA A 14 -12.41 -11.43 -13.82
N ARG A 15 -12.96 -11.99 -12.74
CA ARG A 15 -12.56 -13.31 -12.20
C ARG A 15 -12.84 -14.43 -13.20
N SER A 16 -14.02 -14.44 -13.80
CA SER A 16 -14.39 -15.42 -14.83
C SER A 16 -13.42 -15.38 -16.01
N ALA A 17 -13.09 -14.18 -16.51
CA ALA A 17 -12.15 -14.01 -17.61
C ALA A 17 -10.73 -14.47 -17.26
N LEU A 18 -10.23 -14.14 -16.05
CA LEU A 18 -8.90 -14.54 -15.60
C LEU A 18 -8.77 -16.06 -15.44
N THR A 19 -9.78 -16.67 -14.80
CA THR A 19 -9.78 -18.10 -14.43
C THR A 19 -10.32 -19.02 -15.53
N ALA A 20 -10.74 -18.45 -16.66
CA ALA A 20 -11.16 -19.23 -17.83
C ALA A 20 -10.06 -20.21 -18.26
N PRO A 21 -10.43 -21.41 -18.76
CA PRO A 21 -9.47 -22.34 -19.35
C PRO A 21 -8.65 -21.66 -20.45
N ALA A 22 -7.37 -22.00 -20.61
CA ALA A 22 -6.47 -21.35 -21.57
C ALA A 22 -7.04 -21.27 -23.00
N ALA A 23 -7.77 -22.31 -23.45
CA ALA A 23 -8.41 -22.35 -24.76
C ALA A 23 -9.60 -21.38 -24.95
N GLN A 24 -10.16 -20.85 -23.87
CA GLN A 24 -11.33 -19.95 -23.85
C GLN A 24 -10.96 -18.54 -23.36
N ARG A 25 -9.74 -18.35 -22.86
CA ARG A 25 -9.26 -17.10 -22.30
C ARG A 25 -8.97 -16.12 -23.44
N ALA A 26 -9.42 -14.88 -23.28
CA ALA A 26 -9.02 -13.80 -24.18
C ALA A 26 -7.50 -13.58 -24.07
N SER A 27 -6.83 -13.36 -25.20
CA SER A 27 -5.40 -13.03 -25.23
C SER A 27 -5.17 -11.79 -26.12
N PRO A 28 -4.44 -10.77 -25.63
CA PRO A 28 -3.87 -10.70 -24.28
C PRO A 28 -4.92 -10.35 -23.21
N LEU A 29 -4.69 -10.77 -21.97
CA LEU A 29 -5.39 -10.24 -20.80
C LEU A 29 -4.76 -8.92 -20.36
N THR A 30 -5.57 -7.88 -20.10
CA THR A 30 -5.09 -6.63 -19.49
C THR A 30 -5.30 -6.68 -17.98
N LEU A 31 -4.20 -6.66 -17.22
CA LEU A 31 -4.15 -6.77 -15.77
C LEU A 31 -3.73 -5.42 -15.18
N VAL A 32 -4.38 -5.00 -14.10
CA VAL A 32 -4.08 -3.77 -13.36
C VAL A 32 -3.66 -4.17 -11.96
N VAL A 33 -2.46 -3.77 -11.53
CA VAL A 33 -1.89 -4.26 -10.27
C VAL A 33 -1.30 -3.12 -9.46
N GLY A 34 -1.58 -3.14 -8.16
CA GLY A 34 -0.96 -2.28 -7.15
C GLY A 34 0.41 -2.79 -6.69
N ASN A 35 1.10 -2.05 -5.82
CA ASN A 35 2.40 -2.45 -5.29
C ASN A 35 2.30 -3.65 -4.32
N GLU A 36 3.44 -4.25 -3.95
CA GLU A 36 3.50 -5.43 -3.08
C GLU A 36 3.08 -5.13 -1.62
N SER A 37 3.09 -3.86 -1.20
CA SER A 37 2.52 -3.50 0.10
C SER A 37 1.01 -3.57 0.11
N ALA A 38 0.35 -3.62 -1.05
CA ALA A 38 -1.08 -3.84 -1.22
C ALA A 38 -1.93 -3.05 -0.20
N ASP A 39 -1.52 -1.81 0.06
CA ASP A 39 -2.22 -0.91 0.97
C ASP A 39 -3.52 -0.42 0.33
N LEU A 40 -4.22 0.45 1.07
CA LEU A 40 -5.52 0.93 0.64
C LEU A 40 -5.43 1.66 -0.71
N ASP A 41 -4.37 2.43 -0.96
CA ASP A 41 -4.18 3.18 -2.20
C ASP A 41 -3.98 2.24 -3.39
N SER A 42 -3.03 1.31 -3.29
CA SER A 42 -2.80 0.28 -4.31
C SER A 42 -4.06 -0.51 -4.66
N LEU A 43 -4.80 -0.97 -3.65
CA LEU A 43 -5.98 -1.81 -3.85
C LEU A 43 -7.16 -1.03 -4.44
N CYS A 44 -7.48 0.14 -3.90
CA CYS A 44 -8.56 0.99 -4.42
C CYS A 44 -8.23 1.50 -5.83
N SER A 45 -7.01 1.98 -6.05
CA SER A 45 -6.54 2.47 -7.35
C SER A 45 -6.69 1.40 -8.43
N ALA A 46 -6.32 0.15 -8.14
CA ALA A 46 -6.43 -0.94 -9.12
C ALA A 46 -7.89 -1.21 -9.51
N VAL A 47 -8.79 -1.30 -8.53
CA VAL A 47 -10.23 -1.55 -8.77
C VAL A 47 -10.87 -0.40 -9.56
N VAL A 48 -10.64 0.84 -9.12
CA VAL A 48 -11.23 2.04 -9.74
C VAL A 48 -10.72 2.22 -11.16
N TYR A 49 -9.41 2.13 -11.36
CA TYR A 49 -8.80 2.23 -12.68
C TYR A 49 -9.35 1.17 -13.63
N ALA A 50 -9.34 -0.10 -13.20
CA ALA A 50 -9.77 -1.21 -14.04
C ALA A 50 -11.27 -1.08 -14.42
N TYR A 51 -12.11 -0.66 -13.49
CA TYR A 51 -13.53 -0.44 -13.77
C TYR A 51 -13.73 0.68 -14.80
N LEU A 52 -13.12 1.85 -14.58
CA LEU A 52 -13.29 3.00 -15.46
C LEU A 52 -12.76 2.73 -16.87
N ARG A 53 -11.59 2.10 -16.98
CA ARG A 53 -10.99 1.75 -18.28
C ARG A 53 -11.73 0.65 -19.02
N THR A 54 -12.37 -0.28 -18.31
CA THR A 54 -13.26 -1.28 -18.93
C THR A 54 -14.49 -0.65 -19.56
N HIS A 55 -15.02 0.42 -18.96
CA HIS A 55 -16.23 1.08 -19.44
C HIS A 55 -15.96 2.29 -20.34
N ALA A 56 -14.71 2.70 -20.49
CA ALA A 56 -14.27 3.68 -21.48
C ALA A 56 -13.95 2.99 -22.83
N PRO A 57 -14.14 3.65 -23.98
CA PRO A 57 -13.63 3.15 -25.26
C PRO A 57 -12.13 2.81 -25.17
N PRO A 58 -11.67 1.67 -25.75
CA PRO A 58 -12.39 0.76 -26.65
C PRO A 58 -13.18 -0.36 -25.96
N HIS A 59 -13.46 -0.27 -24.65
CA HIS A 59 -14.16 -1.27 -23.84
C HIS A 59 -13.41 -2.60 -23.67
N THR A 60 -12.08 -2.52 -23.54
CA THR A 60 -11.25 -3.69 -23.22
C THR A 60 -11.36 -3.99 -21.72
N LEU A 61 -11.61 -5.24 -21.36
CA LEU A 61 -11.67 -5.66 -19.96
C LEU A 61 -10.29 -5.48 -19.29
N HIS A 62 -10.25 -4.65 -18.26
CA HIS A 62 -9.12 -4.50 -17.36
C HIS A 62 -9.43 -5.28 -16.09
N ILE A 63 -8.51 -6.15 -15.66
CA ILE A 63 -8.71 -7.07 -14.54
C ILE A 63 -7.86 -6.57 -13.36
N PRO A 64 -8.48 -6.09 -12.26
CA PRO A 64 -7.71 -5.65 -11.09
C PRO A 64 -7.19 -6.85 -10.31
N ILE A 65 -5.91 -6.83 -9.95
CA ILE A 65 -5.23 -7.84 -9.13
C ILE A 65 -4.64 -7.19 -7.89
N SER A 66 -5.00 -7.72 -6.71
CA SER A 66 -4.34 -7.41 -5.45
C SER A 66 -3.00 -8.15 -5.37
N ASN A 67 -1.90 -7.42 -5.22
CA ASN A 67 -0.54 -7.98 -5.18
C ASN A 67 -0.21 -8.58 -3.80
N LEU A 68 -0.98 -9.58 -3.39
CA LEU A 68 -0.79 -10.38 -2.18
C LEU A 68 -1.45 -11.76 -2.34
N PRO A 69 -1.08 -12.75 -1.51
CA PRO A 69 -1.86 -13.98 -1.34
C PRO A 69 -3.21 -13.69 -0.66
N ARG A 70 -4.26 -14.45 -0.98
CA ARG A 70 -5.62 -14.18 -0.47
C ARG A 70 -5.70 -14.16 1.05
N ASP A 71 -4.97 -15.04 1.70
CA ASP A 71 -4.96 -15.16 3.16
C ASP A 71 -4.43 -13.91 3.87
N ASP A 72 -3.71 -13.03 3.15
CA ASP A 72 -3.16 -11.79 3.70
C ASP A 72 -4.13 -10.60 3.56
N LEU A 73 -5.26 -10.72 2.84
CA LEU A 73 -6.30 -9.68 2.83
C LEU A 73 -6.86 -9.40 4.23
N LYS A 74 -6.95 -10.43 5.08
CA LYS A 74 -7.44 -10.29 6.46
C LYS A 74 -6.54 -9.42 7.34
N LEU A 75 -5.28 -9.22 6.93
CA LEU A 75 -4.35 -8.34 7.62
C LEU A 75 -4.67 -6.86 7.36
N ARG A 76 -5.63 -6.55 6.49
CA ARG A 76 -5.98 -5.19 6.04
C ARG A 76 -7.43 -4.89 6.40
N PRO A 77 -7.76 -4.77 7.70
CA PRO A 77 -9.13 -4.48 8.12
C PRO A 77 -9.63 -3.14 7.55
N GLU A 78 -8.74 -2.17 7.32
CA GLU A 78 -9.04 -0.90 6.63
C GLU A 78 -9.61 -1.10 5.23
N MET A 79 -9.11 -2.10 4.50
CA MET A 79 -9.61 -2.44 3.17
C MET A 79 -11.03 -3.02 3.26
N THR A 80 -11.29 -3.85 4.28
CA THR A 80 -12.63 -4.42 4.50
C THR A 80 -13.65 -3.32 4.77
N ALA A 81 -13.28 -2.33 5.59
CA ALA A 81 -14.13 -1.17 5.87
C ALA A 81 -14.38 -0.34 4.59
N ALA A 82 -13.34 -0.02 3.82
CA ALA A 82 -13.48 0.73 2.56
C ALA A 82 -14.35 0.00 1.53
N LEU A 83 -14.20 -1.32 1.39
CA LEU A 83 -15.02 -2.14 0.48
C LEU A 83 -16.49 -2.16 0.88
N ALA A 84 -16.81 -2.15 2.18
CA ALA A 84 -18.19 -2.14 2.65
C ALA A 84 -18.95 -0.89 2.16
N HIS A 85 -18.28 0.26 2.09
CA HIS A 85 -18.81 1.50 1.50
C HIS A 85 -19.08 1.40 -0.01
N ALA A 86 -18.54 0.38 -0.68
CA ALA A 86 -18.74 0.06 -2.08
C ALA A 86 -19.61 -1.19 -2.31
N ARG A 87 -20.26 -1.72 -1.25
CA ARG A 87 -21.01 -3.00 -1.26
C ARG A 87 -20.17 -4.19 -1.74
N LEU A 88 -18.87 -4.16 -1.46
CA LEU A 88 -17.93 -5.22 -1.75
C LEU A 88 -17.46 -5.89 -0.47
N ARG A 89 -16.93 -7.11 -0.62
CA ARG A 89 -16.26 -7.88 0.42
C ARG A 89 -14.85 -8.24 -0.04
N PRO A 90 -13.92 -8.54 0.87
CA PRO A 90 -12.58 -9.00 0.50
C PRO A 90 -12.58 -10.23 -0.44
N SER A 91 -13.59 -11.09 -0.35
CA SER A 91 -13.77 -12.25 -1.25
C SER A 91 -14.03 -11.86 -2.71
N ASP A 92 -14.51 -10.63 -2.95
CA ASP A 92 -14.86 -10.18 -4.30
C ASP A 92 -13.61 -9.71 -5.08
N LEU A 93 -12.57 -9.23 -4.38
CA LEU A 93 -11.27 -8.88 -4.98
C LEU A 93 -10.57 -10.10 -5.57
N LEU A 94 -9.81 -9.91 -6.66
CA LEU A 94 -8.89 -10.91 -7.19
C LEU A 94 -7.49 -10.65 -6.62
N THR A 95 -6.74 -11.71 -6.37
CA THR A 95 -5.43 -11.74 -5.72
C THR A 95 -4.46 -12.53 -6.58
N LEU A 96 -3.21 -12.67 -6.14
CA LEU A 96 -2.22 -13.51 -6.84
C LEU A 96 -2.67 -14.97 -6.95
N ASP A 97 -3.51 -15.45 -6.03
CA ASP A 97 -4.00 -16.83 -6.00
C ASP A 97 -4.93 -17.16 -7.18
N GLU A 98 -5.53 -16.14 -7.82
CA GLU A 98 -6.33 -16.32 -9.03
C GLU A 98 -5.51 -16.28 -10.32
N LEU A 99 -4.22 -15.93 -10.29
CA LEU A 99 -3.38 -15.93 -11.48
C LEU A 99 -3.11 -17.38 -11.94
N PRO A 100 -3.48 -17.75 -13.18
CA PRO A 100 -3.18 -19.08 -13.70
C PRO A 100 -1.66 -19.32 -13.74
N ALA A 101 -1.22 -20.45 -13.19
CA ALA A 101 0.21 -20.80 -13.15
C ALA A 101 0.85 -20.83 -14.56
N ASP A 102 0.05 -21.22 -15.56
CA ASP A 102 0.42 -21.33 -16.98
C ASP A 102 0.30 -20.01 -17.77
N LEU A 103 -0.12 -18.90 -17.15
CA LEU A 103 -0.28 -17.62 -17.83
C LEU A 103 1.09 -17.09 -18.30
N ALA A 104 1.33 -17.03 -19.61
CA ALA A 104 2.60 -16.59 -20.17
C ALA A 104 2.67 -15.06 -20.28
N ALA A 105 3.88 -14.51 -20.23
CA ALA A 105 4.10 -13.06 -20.35
C ALA A 105 3.49 -12.48 -21.64
N GLY A 106 3.68 -13.16 -22.76
CA GLY A 106 3.15 -12.74 -24.06
C GLY A 106 1.61 -12.74 -24.17
N ASP A 107 0.91 -13.42 -23.26
CA ASP A 107 -0.55 -13.46 -23.18
C ASP A 107 -1.11 -12.37 -22.24
N THR A 108 -0.27 -11.46 -21.77
CA THR A 108 -0.64 -10.46 -20.78
C THR A 108 -0.16 -9.07 -21.15
N ARG A 109 -0.91 -8.08 -20.67
CA ARG A 109 -0.55 -6.66 -20.61
C ARG A 109 -0.72 -6.22 -19.16
N TRP A 110 0.27 -5.54 -18.60
CA TRP A 110 0.24 -5.09 -17.21
C TRP A 110 0.25 -3.57 -17.11
N VAL A 111 -0.75 -3.02 -16.44
CA VAL A 111 -0.80 -1.62 -16.04
C VAL A 111 -0.51 -1.54 -14.55
N LEU A 112 0.47 -0.73 -14.18
CA LEU A 112 0.87 -0.56 -12.79
C LEU A 112 0.15 0.64 -12.19
N VAL A 113 -0.38 0.49 -10.97
CA VAL A 113 -0.86 1.61 -10.18
C VAL A 113 -0.10 1.65 -8.86
N ASP A 114 0.20 2.84 -8.37
CA ASP A 114 0.89 3.05 -7.09
C ASP A 114 2.31 2.42 -7.00
N HIS A 115 2.88 2.15 -8.18
CA HIS A 115 4.29 1.85 -8.41
C HIS A 115 4.61 1.94 -9.90
N ASN A 116 5.89 2.12 -10.22
CA ASN A 116 6.40 2.15 -11.60
C ASN A 116 7.44 1.05 -11.88
N ALA A 117 7.52 0.03 -11.02
CA ALA A 117 8.37 -1.15 -11.23
C ALA A 117 7.77 -2.40 -10.57
N LEU A 118 7.53 -3.45 -11.35
CA LEU A 118 7.17 -4.75 -10.77
C LEU A 118 8.31 -5.27 -9.88
N THR A 119 7.95 -5.96 -8.80
CA THR A 119 8.87 -6.60 -7.86
C THR A 119 8.59 -8.12 -7.76
N GLY A 120 9.54 -8.87 -7.20
CA GLY A 120 9.38 -10.30 -6.91
C GLY A 120 9.10 -11.19 -8.13
N ASP A 121 8.21 -12.18 -7.93
CA ASP A 121 7.83 -13.16 -8.95
C ASP A 121 7.13 -12.52 -10.16
N LEU A 122 6.33 -11.47 -9.92
CA LEU A 122 5.70 -10.72 -11.00
C LEU A 122 6.73 -10.04 -11.88
N ALA A 123 7.78 -9.42 -11.30
CA ALA A 123 8.86 -8.82 -12.07
C ALA A 123 9.58 -9.86 -12.93
N THR A 124 9.91 -11.00 -12.31
CA THR A 124 10.64 -12.09 -12.96
C THR A 124 9.88 -12.63 -14.17
N LYS A 125 8.56 -12.72 -14.08
CA LYS A 125 7.72 -13.33 -15.12
C LYS A 125 7.14 -12.33 -16.12
N TYR A 126 6.79 -11.11 -15.70
CA TYR A 126 5.93 -10.21 -16.46
C TYR A 126 6.50 -8.81 -16.71
N ALA A 127 7.73 -8.49 -16.26
CA ALA A 127 8.30 -7.15 -16.45
C ALA A 127 8.31 -6.69 -17.93
N SER A 128 8.53 -7.60 -18.88
CA SER A 128 8.51 -7.28 -20.32
C SER A 128 7.11 -7.00 -20.88
N SER A 129 6.06 -7.28 -20.12
CA SER A 129 4.66 -7.14 -20.51
C SER A 129 3.99 -5.93 -19.85
N VAL A 130 4.76 -5.10 -19.15
CA VAL A 130 4.28 -3.82 -18.61
C VAL A 130 4.06 -2.84 -19.74
N VAL A 131 2.84 -2.31 -19.83
CA VAL A 131 2.39 -1.42 -20.91
C VAL A 131 2.06 -0.01 -20.44
N GLY A 132 1.96 0.25 -19.13
CA GLY A 132 1.69 1.58 -18.62
C GLY A 132 1.73 1.66 -17.10
N CYS A 133 1.71 2.88 -16.57
CA CYS A 133 1.63 3.12 -15.13
C CYS A 133 0.92 4.44 -14.77
N VAL A 134 0.36 4.47 -13.56
CA VAL A 134 -0.06 5.68 -12.84
C VAL A 134 0.50 5.57 -11.43
N ASP A 135 1.43 6.46 -11.06
CA ASP A 135 2.16 6.34 -9.81
C ASP A 135 2.60 7.70 -9.25
N HIS A 136 2.75 7.75 -7.93
CA HIS A 136 3.20 8.93 -7.19
C HIS A 136 4.56 8.75 -6.48
N HIS A 137 5.20 7.58 -6.64
CA HIS A 137 6.53 7.31 -6.14
C HIS A 137 7.64 7.92 -7.01
N ALA A 138 8.88 7.78 -6.58
CA ALA A 138 10.04 8.14 -7.39
C ALA A 138 10.13 7.21 -8.61
N GLU A 139 10.54 7.77 -9.75
CA GLU A 139 10.75 7.04 -11.00
C GLU A 139 11.90 6.02 -10.84
N GLU A 140 11.64 4.77 -11.24
CA GLU A 140 12.60 3.66 -11.28
C GLU A 140 13.06 3.32 -12.71
N ASP A 141 12.56 4.06 -13.71
CA ASP A 141 12.91 3.92 -15.13
C ASP A 141 12.67 2.49 -15.67
N LYS A 142 11.65 1.79 -15.15
CA LYS A 142 11.28 0.43 -15.58
C LYS A 142 10.13 0.37 -16.57
N VAL A 143 9.26 1.38 -16.59
CA VAL A 143 8.17 1.48 -17.56
C VAL A 143 8.66 2.19 -18.81
N SER A 144 8.38 1.59 -19.98
CA SER A 144 8.65 2.15 -21.30
C SER A 144 8.16 3.59 -21.43
N GLN A 145 8.87 4.43 -22.18
CA GLN A 145 8.41 5.76 -22.55
C GLN A 145 7.29 5.72 -23.59
N ASP A 146 7.22 4.65 -24.38
CA ASP A 146 6.12 4.37 -25.30
C ASP A 146 5.19 3.34 -24.66
N THR A 147 4.04 3.81 -24.17
CA THR A 147 3.00 3.02 -23.50
C THR A 147 1.78 2.78 -24.40
N GLY A 148 1.84 3.18 -25.67
CA GLY A 148 0.75 3.02 -26.61
C GLY A 148 -0.55 3.70 -26.16
N ASP A 149 -1.59 2.90 -25.92
CA ASP A 149 -2.92 3.32 -25.46
C ASP A 149 -3.06 3.44 -23.93
N GLU A 150 -2.03 3.03 -23.18
CA GLU A 150 -1.99 3.09 -21.72
C GLU A 150 -1.22 4.33 -21.22
N PRO A 151 -1.50 4.81 -19.99
CA PRO A 151 -0.82 5.98 -19.45
C PRO A 151 0.63 5.69 -19.05
N ARG A 152 1.41 6.77 -19.01
CA ARG A 152 2.66 6.85 -18.26
C ARG A 152 2.63 8.10 -17.37
N VAL A 153 2.06 7.97 -16.19
CA VAL A 153 1.97 9.06 -15.20
C VAL A 153 2.84 8.68 -14.00
N VAL A 154 3.93 9.41 -13.77
CA VAL A 154 4.80 9.27 -12.59
C VAL A 154 5.01 10.66 -12.03
N GLU A 155 4.18 11.05 -11.05
CA GLU A 155 4.11 12.44 -10.58
C GLU A 155 3.89 12.51 -9.08
N LYS A 156 4.59 13.41 -8.39
CA LYS A 156 4.42 13.57 -6.95
C LYS A 156 2.97 13.96 -6.61
N CYS A 157 2.31 13.15 -5.78
CA CYS A 157 0.95 13.37 -5.30
C CYS A 157 0.80 12.77 -3.88
N GLY A 158 -0.21 13.19 -3.12
CA GLY A 158 -0.48 12.65 -1.80
C GLY A 158 -0.90 11.18 -1.85
N SER A 159 -1.72 10.83 -2.85
CA SER A 159 -2.19 9.47 -3.14
C SER A 159 -2.16 9.19 -4.65
N CYS A 160 -1.79 7.98 -5.05
CA CYS A 160 -1.95 7.48 -6.41
C CYS A 160 -3.43 7.50 -6.86
N SER A 161 -4.38 7.25 -5.94
CA SER A 161 -5.80 7.31 -6.25
C SER A 161 -6.23 8.69 -6.76
N SER A 162 -5.58 9.78 -6.34
CA SER A 162 -5.82 11.13 -6.89
C SER A 162 -5.43 11.20 -8.38
N LEU A 163 -4.29 10.62 -8.75
CA LEU A 163 -3.82 10.55 -10.13
C LEU A 163 -4.69 9.65 -11.01
N VAL A 164 -5.16 8.51 -10.48
CA VAL A 164 -6.11 7.63 -11.16
C VAL A 164 -7.42 8.37 -11.46
N VAL A 165 -7.95 9.10 -10.48
CA VAL A 165 -9.16 9.91 -10.63
C VAL A 165 -8.94 10.99 -11.69
N GLU A 166 -7.84 11.73 -11.63
CA GLU A 166 -7.50 12.76 -12.61
C GLU A 166 -7.40 12.20 -14.03
N TYR A 167 -6.66 11.11 -14.22
CA TYR A 167 -6.47 10.48 -15.52
C TYR A 167 -7.78 9.94 -16.11
N CYS A 168 -8.60 9.28 -15.29
CA CYS A 168 -9.85 8.68 -15.76
C CYS A 168 -11.00 9.70 -15.85
N ARG A 169 -10.84 10.91 -15.31
CA ARG A 169 -11.89 11.93 -15.20
C ARG A 169 -12.61 12.23 -16.51
N PRO A 170 -11.93 12.43 -17.66
CA PRO A 170 -12.63 12.76 -18.89
C PRO A 170 -13.62 11.66 -19.32
N ALA A 171 -13.19 10.40 -19.25
CA ALA A 171 -14.04 9.26 -19.57
C ALA A 171 -15.15 9.07 -18.52
N TRP A 172 -14.86 9.36 -17.25
CA TRP A 172 -15.84 9.30 -16.17
C TRP A 172 -16.93 10.36 -16.36
N GLU A 173 -16.57 11.62 -16.61
CA GLU A 173 -17.53 12.71 -16.88
C GLU A 173 -18.37 12.45 -18.13
N GLU A 174 -17.78 11.88 -19.19
CA GLU A 174 -18.52 11.46 -20.37
C GLU A 174 -19.57 10.37 -20.05
N ALA A 175 -19.21 9.40 -19.20
CA ALA A 175 -20.14 8.38 -18.72
C ALA A 175 -21.26 8.99 -17.86
N LEU A 176 -20.93 9.92 -16.95
CA LEU A 176 -21.89 10.65 -16.12
C LEU A 176 -22.89 11.44 -16.96
N ALA A 177 -22.42 12.14 -18.00
CA ALA A 177 -23.27 12.94 -18.88
C ALA A 177 -24.27 12.12 -19.70
N ARG A 178 -23.99 10.82 -19.90
CA ARG A 178 -24.84 9.89 -20.65
C ARG A 178 -25.86 9.14 -19.80
N ARG A 179 -25.87 9.36 -18.49
CA ARG A 179 -26.83 8.69 -17.60
C ARG A 179 -28.27 8.96 -18.05
N PRO A 180 -29.12 7.92 -18.15
CA PRO A 180 -30.55 8.10 -18.32
C PRO A 180 -31.10 8.97 -17.19
N ARG A 181 -31.97 9.93 -17.53
CA ARG A 181 -32.67 10.76 -16.55
C ARG A 181 -33.88 9.98 -16.02
N ASP A 182 -33.63 9.07 -15.09
CA ASP A 182 -34.53 8.46 -14.10
C ASP A 182 -35.91 7.91 -14.53
N ASP A 183 -36.15 6.63 -14.25
CA ASP A 183 -37.49 6.05 -14.05
C ASP A 183 -37.44 4.66 -13.37
N GLY A 184 -37.10 4.59 -12.07
CA GLY A 184 -37.51 3.46 -11.22
C GLY A 184 -36.65 3.15 -9.99
N GLU A 185 -37.29 2.98 -8.83
CA GLU A 185 -36.72 2.72 -7.50
C GLU A 185 -36.11 1.32 -7.28
N ASP A 186 -36.03 0.46 -8.30
CA ASP A 186 -35.67 -0.96 -8.12
C ASP A 186 -34.56 -1.45 -9.08
N ALA A 187 -33.29 -1.26 -8.69
CA ALA A 187 -32.10 -2.09 -8.98
C ALA A 187 -30.82 -1.31 -8.59
N ASP A 188 -29.72 -1.97 -8.19
CA ASP A 188 -28.37 -1.34 -8.10
C ASP A 188 -28.09 -0.57 -9.41
N THR A 189 -28.20 0.75 -9.38
CA THR A 189 -28.18 1.61 -10.56
C THR A 189 -26.76 2.05 -10.93
N ASP A 190 -26.63 2.60 -12.14
CA ASP A 190 -25.46 3.37 -12.58
C ASP A 190 -25.09 4.55 -11.65
N ALA A 191 -26.02 5.05 -10.83
CA ALA A 191 -25.72 6.07 -9.84
C ALA A 191 -24.98 5.48 -8.63
N ASP A 192 -25.35 4.28 -8.21
CA ASP A 192 -24.73 3.58 -7.09
C ASP A 192 -23.27 3.22 -7.40
N VAL A 193 -22.96 2.85 -8.64
CA VAL A 193 -21.58 2.47 -8.99
C VAL A 193 -20.60 3.64 -8.95
N ASP A 194 -21.01 4.83 -9.38
CA ASP A 194 -20.15 6.02 -9.33
C ASP A 194 -19.94 6.50 -7.89
N GLU A 195 -20.97 6.39 -7.04
CA GLU A 195 -20.84 6.61 -5.61
C GLU A 195 -19.86 5.61 -4.98
N HIS A 196 -19.96 4.32 -5.32
CA HIS A 196 -19.06 3.30 -4.80
C HIS A 196 -17.61 3.54 -5.22
N LEU A 197 -17.36 3.87 -6.50
CA LEU A 197 -16.03 4.26 -6.99
C LEU A 197 -15.52 5.50 -6.25
N ALA A 198 -16.38 6.50 -6.04
CA ALA A 198 -16.02 7.71 -5.32
C ALA A 198 -15.61 7.41 -3.88
N ARG A 199 -16.37 6.56 -3.17
CA ARG A 199 -16.07 6.15 -1.79
C ARG A 199 -14.76 5.37 -1.67
N LEU A 200 -14.45 4.47 -2.62
CA LEU A 200 -13.17 3.76 -2.64
C LEU A 200 -11.99 4.72 -2.83
N SER A 201 -12.09 5.64 -3.79
CA SER A 201 -11.05 6.64 -4.03
C SER A 201 -10.90 7.60 -2.85
N LEU A 202 -12.00 8.08 -2.27
CA LEU A 202 -11.98 8.94 -1.08
C LEU A 202 -11.30 8.24 0.10
N ALA A 203 -11.60 6.97 0.35
CA ALA A 203 -10.97 6.22 1.43
C ALA A 203 -9.43 6.17 1.28
N ALA A 204 -8.91 5.91 0.08
CA ALA A 204 -7.48 5.93 -0.19
C ALA A 204 -6.87 7.33 0.00
N ILE A 205 -7.42 8.34 -0.70
CA ILE A 205 -6.87 9.70 -0.70
C ILE A 205 -6.85 10.28 0.71
N LEU A 206 -7.94 10.14 1.46
CA LEU A 206 -8.02 10.69 2.81
C LEU A 206 -7.06 10.00 3.78
N ILE A 207 -6.83 8.69 3.65
CA ILE A 207 -5.89 7.99 4.53
C ILE A 207 -4.44 8.41 4.27
N ASP A 208 -4.03 8.60 3.01
CA ASP A 208 -2.64 8.94 2.70
C ASP A 208 -2.30 10.41 2.94
N THR A 209 -3.29 11.28 2.79
CA THR A 209 -3.16 12.73 2.99
C THR A 209 -3.50 13.19 4.40
N THR A 210 -3.83 12.27 5.32
CA THR A 210 -4.31 12.59 6.67
C THR A 210 -5.50 13.55 6.60
N ASN A 211 -6.53 13.17 5.84
CA ASN A 211 -7.71 13.97 5.58
C ASN A 211 -7.39 15.35 4.97
N LEU A 212 -6.49 15.35 3.97
CA LEU A 212 -5.92 16.55 3.33
C LEU A 212 -5.12 17.48 4.26
N LYS A 213 -4.78 17.06 5.48
CA LYS A 213 -4.06 17.88 6.47
C LYS A 213 -2.54 17.68 6.47
N SER A 214 -2.01 16.70 5.73
CA SER A 214 -0.57 16.43 5.63
C SER A 214 0.14 17.51 4.82
N ALA A 215 0.83 18.45 5.49
CA ALA A 215 1.49 19.59 4.84
C ALA A 215 2.62 19.19 3.85
N ASP A 216 3.23 18.02 4.04
CA ASP A 216 4.35 17.48 3.28
C ASP A 216 3.93 16.61 2.08
N LYS A 217 2.73 16.04 2.13
CA LYS A 217 2.22 15.09 1.13
C LYS A 217 1.09 15.65 0.27
N THR A 218 0.11 16.34 0.89
CA THR A 218 -1.09 16.79 0.19
C THR A 218 -0.73 17.78 -0.91
N THR A 219 -1.30 17.58 -2.10
CA THR A 219 -1.13 18.43 -3.27
C THR A 219 -2.48 18.99 -3.74
N ASP A 220 -2.45 19.99 -4.62
CA ASP A 220 -3.66 20.55 -5.24
C ASP A 220 -4.46 19.49 -6.03
N ARG A 221 -3.78 18.46 -6.55
CA ARG A 221 -4.42 17.32 -7.23
C ARG A 221 -5.27 16.50 -6.27
N ASP A 222 -4.79 16.27 -5.05
CA ASP A 222 -5.57 15.57 -4.01
C ASP A 222 -6.83 16.36 -3.65
N VAL A 223 -6.70 17.68 -3.47
CA VAL A 223 -7.83 18.56 -3.16
C VAL A 223 -8.86 18.57 -4.31
N ALA A 224 -8.39 18.65 -5.56
CA ALA A 224 -9.25 18.64 -6.74
C ALA A 224 -9.95 17.29 -6.94
N ALA A 225 -9.25 16.18 -6.70
CA ALA A 225 -9.81 14.83 -6.77
C ALA A 225 -10.88 14.64 -5.68
N VAL A 226 -10.60 14.98 -4.42
CA VAL A 226 -11.59 14.89 -3.34
C VAL A 226 -12.83 15.74 -3.66
N SER A 227 -12.66 16.98 -4.13
CA SER A 227 -13.79 17.84 -4.49
C SER A 227 -14.65 17.25 -5.61
N PHE A 228 -14.05 16.55 -6.58
CA PHE A 228 -14.79 15.85 -7.63
C PHE A 228 -15.61 14.70 -7.06
N LEU A 229 -14.96 13.84 -6.28
CA LEU A 229 -15.54 12.60 -5.75
C LEU A 229 -16.67 12.89 -4.78
N GLU A 230 -16.54 13.91 -3.93
CA GLU A 230 -17.62 14.35 -3.03
C GLU A 230 -18.86 14.79 -3.79
N GLY A 231 -18.70 15.39 -4.98
CA GLY A 231 -19.80 15.75 -5.87
C GLY A 231 -20.56 14.55 -6.45
N LEU A 232 -19.98 13.34 -6.38
CA LEU A 232 -20.61 12.09 -6.81
C LEU A 232 -21.33 11.37 -5.67
N THR A 233 -21.34 11.93 -4.45
CA THR A 233 -21.99 11.33 -3.28
C THR A 233 -23.33 12.01 -2.96
N PRO A 234 -24.33 11.26 -2.46
CA PRO A 234 -25.72 11.73 -2.36
C PRO A 234 -26.00 12.78 -1.27
N ALA A 235 -25.05 13.06 -0.36
CA ALA A 235 -25.28 13.95 0.78
C ALA A 235 -24.19 15.03 0.93
N PRO A 236 -24.24 16.13 0.14
CA PRO A 236 -23.36 17.28 0.35
C PRO A 236 -23.79 18.13 1.57
N PRO A 237 -22.85 18.56 2.45
CA PRO A 237 -21.42 18.25 2.42
C PRO A 237 -21.17 16.79 2.80
N TYR A 238 -20.35 16.10 2.00
CA TYR A 238 -19.97 14.71 2.28
C TYR A 238 -19.33 14.62 3.67
N ALA A 239 -19.66 13.58 4.42
CA ALA A 239 -19.13 13.34 5.77
C ALA A 239 -17.68 12.83 5.72
N ARG A 240 -16.78 13.63 5.12
CA ARG A 240 -15.36 13.33 4.91
C ARG A 240 -14.65 12.92 6.19
N ASP A 241 -14.83 13.72 7.25
CA ASP A 241 -14.21 13.46 8.55
C ASP A 241 -14.67 12.12 9.12
N ALA A 242 -15.96 11.78 8.97
CA ALA A 242 -16.49 10.50 9.46
C ALA A 242 -15.90 9.30 8.70
N LEU A 243 -15.77 9.38 7.37
CA LEU A 243 -15.11 8.32 6.59
C LEU A 243 -13.64 8.18 7.01
N PHE A 244 -12.92 9.30 7.13
CA PHE A 244 -11.52 9.26 7.54
C PHE A 244 -11.34 8.66 8.94
N ASP A 245 -12.16 9.07 9.91
CA ASP A 245 -12.10 8.59 11.29
C ASP A 245 -12.42 7.09 11.36
N GLU A 246 -13.44 6.62 10.63
CA GLU A 246 -13.81 5.21 10.54
C GLU A 246 -12.65 4.36 9.99
N ILE A 247 -12.14 4.71 8.80
CA ILE A 247 -11.09 3.91 8.14
C ILE A 247 -9.78 3.99 8.94
N SER A 248 -9.45 5.14 9.53
CA SER A 248 -8.26 5.30 10.38
C SER A 248 -8.35 4.46 11.64
N ALA A 249 -9.50 4.47 12.34
CA ALA A 249 -9.69 3.68 13.55
C ALA A 249 -9.49 2.18 13.28
N VAL A 250 -10.01 1.68 12.17
CA VAL A 250 -9.87 0.27 11.78
C VAL A 250 -8.44 -0.05 11.30
N LYS A 251 -7.80 0.87 10.56
CA LYS A 251 -6.40 0.71 10.10
C LYS A 251 -5.43 0.54 11.27
N GLU A 252 -5.63 1.30 12.34
CA GLU A 252 -4.76 1.29 13.51
C GLU A 252 -5.12 0.16 14.51
N ASP A 253 -6.29 -0.45 14.39
CA ASP A 253 -6.69 -1.59 15.23
C ASP A 253 -5.97 -2.89 14.83
N ILE A 254 -4.86 -3.15 15.51
CA ILE A 254 -4.07 -4.38 15.41
C ILE A 254 -4.27 -5.31 16.61
N SER A 255 -5.33 -5.11 17.40
CA SER A 255 -5.56 -5.86 18.65
C SER A 255 -5.76 -7.35 18.39
N SER A 256 -6.45 -7.71 17.30
CA SER A 256 -6.75 -9.09 16.93
C SER A 256 -5.61 -9.84 16.25
N LEU A 257 -4.57 -9.13 15.76
CA LEU A 257 -3.46 -9.74 15.02
C LEU A 257 -2.45 -10.39 15.97
N GLY A 258 -1.86 -11.53 15.61
CA GLY A 258 -0.68 -12.05 16.31
C GLY A 258 0.56 -11.18 16.04
N PHE A 259 1.62 -11.27 16.85
CA PHE A 259 2.86 -10.50 16.60
C PHE A 259 3.46 -10.77 15.21
N ARG A 260 3.49 -12.04 14.78
CA ARG A 260 3.90 -12.41 13.42
C ARG A 260 3.10 -11.66 12.35
N ASP A 261 1.78 -11.54 12.53
CA ASP A 261 0.90 -10.81 11.62
C ASP A 261 1.14 -9.31 11.65
N VAL A 262 1.39 -8.73 12.84
CA VAL A 262 1.78 -7.33 13.00
C VAL A 262 3.07 -7.02 12.25
N PHE A 263 4.10 -7.87 12.37
CA PHE A 263 5.39 -7.62 11.73
C PHE A 263 5.35 -7.82 10.21
N ARG A 264 4.52 -8.75 9.72
CA ARG A 264 4.42 -9.02 8.28
C ARG A 264 3.45 -8.10 7.51
N LYS A 265 2.54 -7.39 8.20
CA LYS A 265 1.50 -6.54 7.58
C LYS A 265 2.08 -5.50 6.59
N ASP A 266 3.08 -4.74 7.01
CA ASP A 266 3.80 -3.77 6.18
C ASP A 266 5.32 -3.99 6.29
N TYR A 267 5.75 -5.09 5.68
CA TYR A 267 7.12 -5.56 5.72
C TYR A 267 7.85 -5.33 4.38
N LYS A 268 9.09 -4.86 4.45
CA LYS A 268 10.00 -4.81 3.30
C LYS A 268 11.37 -5.36 3.66
N GLN A 269 12.02 -5.99 2.69
CA GLN A 269 13.30 -6.66 2.86
C GLN A 269 14.27 -6.28 1.73
N TRP A 270 15.54 -6.13 2.06
CA TRP A 270 16.61 -5.83 1.12
C TRP A 270 17.86 -6.63 1.46
N GLU A 271 18.65 -6.95 0.45
CA GLU A 271 19.99 -7.52 0.61
C GLU A 271 21.02 -6.55 0.04
N ASP A 272 22.03 -6.19 0.83
CA ASP A 272 23.17 -5.41 0.37
C ASP A 272 24.45 -6.00 0.97
N ARG A 273 25.49 -6.20 0.14
CA ARG A 273 26.77 -6.80 0.55
C ARG A 273 26.63 -8.10 1.38
N ARG A 274 25.66 -8.95 1.02
CA ARG A 274 25.34 -10.22 1.71
C ARG A 274 24.82 -10.06 3.14
N GLN A 275 24.33 -8.87 3.50
CA GLN A 275 23.56 -8.67 4.72
C GLN A 275 22.09 -8.49 4.36
N LEU A 276 21.23 -9.29 4.99
CA LEU A 276 19.79 -9.27 4.81
C LEU A 276 19.13 -8.39 5.88
N MET A 277 18.49 -7.32 5.44
CA MET A 277 17.80 -6.36 6.29
C MET A 277 16.30 -6.41 6.05
N GLY A 278 15.51 -6.41 7.14
CA GLY A 278 14.05 -6.33 7.08
C GLY A 278 13.50 -5.20 7.95
N VAL A 279 12.52 -4.46 7.44
CA VAL A 279 11.81 -3.40 8.17
C VAL A 279 10.33 -3.73 8.25
N SER A 280 9.82 -3.84 9.48
CA SER A 280 8.39 -3.98 9.79
C SER A 280 7.85 -2.62 10.22
N ALA A 281 6.97 -2.03 9.41
CA ALA A 281 6.28 -0.79 9.78
C ALA A 281 4.99 -1.12 10.55
N VAL A 282 4.81 -0.50 11.72
CA VAL A 282 3.70 -0.81 12.64
C VAL A 282 2.90 0.46 12.96
N VAL A 283 1.58 0.37 12.87
CA VAL A 283 0.61 1.47 13.03
C VAL A 283 0.28 1.81 14.51
N ARG A 284 1.11 1.34 15.43
CA ARG A 284 1.01 1.59 16.88
C ARG A 284 2.42 1.77 17.44
N ASN A 285 2.57 2.57 18.49
CA ASN A 285 3.85 2.87 19.12
C ASN A 285 4.44 1.64 19.87
N LEU A 286 5.72 1.71 20.24
CA LEU A 286 6.38 0.62 20.97
C LEU A 286 5.74 0.39 22.35
N GLU A 287 5.17 1.44 22.94
CA GLU A 287 4.46 1.33 24.22
C GLU A 287 3.25 0.41 24.10
N TYR A 288 2.42 0.57 23.08
CA TYR A 288 1.30 -0.32 22.80
C TYR A 288 1.76 -1.76 22.56
N LEU A 289 2.83 -1.95 21.78
CA LEU A 289 3.37 -3.29 21.52
C LEU A 289 3.87 -3.97 22.79
N LEU A 290 4.49 -3.21 23.71
CA LEU A 290 5.00 -3.73 24.96
C LEU A 290 3.90 -3.91 26.01
N VAL A 291 3.08 -2.89 26.26
CA VAL A 291 2.12 -2.84 27.36
C VAL A 291 0.85 -3.59 27.00
N ASP A 292 0.16 -3.17 25.94
CA ASP A 292 -1.13 -3.74 25.57
C ASP A 292 -0.99 -5.12 24.93
N LYS A 293 -0.06 -5.26 23.97
CA LYS A 293 0.06 -6.49 23.17
C LYS A 293 0.88 -7.58 23.84
N ALA A 294 1.97 -7.21 24.51
CA ALA A 294 2.83 -8.14 25.25
C ALA A 294 2.51 -8.22 26.75
N GLY A 295 1.48 -7.53 27.24
CA GLY A 295 1.09 -7.56 28.65
C GLY A 295 2.13 -6.97 29.60
N GLY A 296 3.00 -6.09 29.09
CA GLY A 296 4.12 -5.49 29.83
C GLY A 296 5.38 -6.35 29.88
N ASP A 297 5.39 -7.54 29.28
CA ASP A 297 6.55 -8.43 29.23
C ASP A 297 7.40 -8.18 27.99
N GLN A 298 8.63 -7.68 28.20
CA GLN A 298 9.56 -7.44 27.10
C GLN A 298 10.01 -8.72 26.39
N GLY A 299 10.07 -9.86 27.09
CA GLY A 299 10.44 -11.15 26.52
C GLY A 299 9.47 -11.57 25.43
N VAL A 300 8.16 -11.41 25.68
CA VAL A 300 7.11 -11.74 24.69
C VAL A 300 7.27 -10.94 23.40
N LEU A 301 7.50 -9.62 23.48
CA LEU A 301 7.72 -8.77 22.31
C LEU A 301 9.02 -9.15 21.56
N LEU A 302 10.11 -9.31 22.30
CA LEU A 302 11.44 -9.52 21.75
C LEU A 302 11.59 -10.93 21.15
N ASP A 303 11.07 -11.96 21.80
CA ASP A 303 11.07 -13.33 21.30
C ASP A 303 10.24 -13.43 20.03
N ALA A 304 9.04 -12.83 20.00
CA ALA A 304 8.21 -12.84 18.79
C ALA A 304 8.88 -12.11 17.61
N PHE A 305 9.60 -11.01 17.86
CA PHE A 305 10.32 -10.31 16.79
C PHE A 305 11.59 -11.07 16.35
N ARG A 306 12.28 -11.76 17.28
CA ARG A 306 13.41 -12.65 16.95
C ARG A 306 12.94 -13.85 16.12
N GLU A 307 11.82 -14.48 16.46
CA GLU A 307 11.23 -15.56 15.68
C GLU A 307 10.89 -15.11 14.26
N TRP A 308 10.29 -13.91 14.12
CA TRP A 308 10.03 -13.30 12.82
C TRP A 308 11.32 -13.04 12.03
N ALA A 309 12.35 -12.47 12.68
CA ALA A 309 13.64 -12.26 12.05
C ALA A 309 14.29 -13.57 11.60
N GLY A 310 14.17 -14.64 12.41
CA GLY A 310 14.63 -15.98 12.07
C GLY A 310 13.87 -16.60 10.90
N GLU A 311 12.54 -16.46 10.86
CA GLU A 311 11.70 -16.90 9.73
C GLU A 311 12.15 -16.27 8.41
N LYS A 312 12.56 -14.99 8.46
CA LYS A 312 13.04 -14.23 7.29
C LYS A 312 14.54 -14.33 7.05
N GLY A 313 15.29 -14.99 7.93
CA GLY A 313 16.75 -15.13 7.83
C GLY A 313 17.50 -13.80 7.94
N LEU A 314 17.00 -12.85 8.73
CA LEU A 314 17.55 -11.49 8.80
C LEU A 314 18.84 -11.41 9.60
N ASP A 315 19.79 -10.65 9.07
CA ASP A 315 20.96 -10.18 9.80
C ASP A 315 20.63 -8.92 10.60
N ILE A 316 19.73 -8.08 10.07
CA ILE A 316 19.26 -6.83 10.66
C ILE A 316 17.73 -6.76 10.62
N GLY A 317 17.09 -6.74 11.79
CA GLY A 317 15.66 -6.52 11.95
C GLY A 317 15.36 -5.10 12.45
N VAL A 318 14.36 -4.45 11.85
CA VAL A 318 13.89 -3.13 12.26
C VAL A 318 12.38 -3.14 12.50
N VAL A 319 11.93 -2.57 13.61
CA VAL A 319 10.54 -2.17 13.82
C VAL A 319 10.47 -0.65 13.78
N MET A 320 9.70 -0.11 12.85
CA MET A 320 9.41 1.33 12.77
C MET A 320 7.95 1.56 13.11
N THR A 321 7.68 2.34 14.14
CA THR A 321 6.32 2.62 14.55
C THR A 321 5.85 3.98 14.01
N THR A 322 4.54 4.08 13.81
CA THR A 322 3.85 5.34 13.53
C THR A 322 2.57 5.34 14.34
N ALA A 323 2.35 6.37 15.16
CA ALA A 323 1.14 6.48 15.98
C ALA A 323 0.72 7.94 16.13
N ASN A 324 -0.55 8.17 16.45
CA ASN A 324 -1.09 9.51 16.71
C ASN A 324 -1.73 9.63 18.10
N PRO A 325 -1.04 9.28 19.21
CA PRO A 325 -1.61 9.43 20.54
C PRO A 325 -2.07 10.88 20.78
N ASP A 326 -3.31 11.06 21.21
CA ASP A 326 -3.95 12.37 21.43
C ASP A 326 -3.82 13.34 20.23
N GLY A 327 -3.82 12.79 19.01
CA GLY A 327 -3.69 13.57 17.77
C GLY A 327 -2.28 14.08 17.49
N ARG A 328 -1.26 13.61 18.23
CA ARG A 328 0.14 13.96 18.02
C ARG A 328 0.88 12.84 17.33
N PHE A 329 1.42 13.12 16.16
CA PHE A 329 2.21 12.17 15.40
C PHE A 329 3.52 11.83 16.12
N GLU A 330 3.76 10.53 16.33
CA GLU A 330 4.95 10.00 16.98
C GLU A 330 5.54 8.84 16.17
N ARG A 331 6.86 8.67 16.28
CA ARG A 331 7.62 7.57 15.72
C ARG A 331 8.58 7.00 16.75
N ASP A 332 8.66 5.68 16.80
CA ASP A 332 9.72 4.96 17.49
C ASP A 332 10.47 4.05 16.49
N LEU A 333 11.71 3.72 16.83
CA LEU A 333 12.59 2.89 16.03
C LEU A 333 13.23 1.85 16.95
N LEU A 334 13.01 0.57 16.68
CA LEU A 334 13.78 -0.53 17.27
C LEU A 334 14.65 -1.15 16.18
N LEU A 335 15.95 -1.21 16.42
CA LEU A 335 16.95 -1.79 15.52
C LEU A 335 17.64 -2.95 16.21
N TRP A 336 17.75 -4.09 15.54
CA TRP A 336 18.33 -5.31 16.09
C TRP A 336 19.24 -5.99 15.07
N ALA A 337 20.53 -6.09 15.41
CA ALA A 337 21.55 -6.84 14.69
C ALA A 337 21.76 -8.23 15.31
N PHE A 338 21.81 -9.26 14.47
CA PHE A 338 21.88 -10.68 14.88
C PHE A 338 23.24 -11.36 14.59
N ASN A 339 24.23 -10.61 14.08
CA ASN A 339 25.61 -11.08 13.90
C ASN A 339 26.62 -9.92 13.95
N GLU A 340 27.92 -10.24 13.99
CA GLU A 340 29.00 -9.25 14.13
C GLU A 340 29.03 -8.19 13.02
N ALA A 341 28.88 -8.58 11.75
CA ALA A 341 28.89 -7.64 10.62
C ALA A 341 27.68 -6.69 10.65
N ALA A 342 26.52 -7.22 11.06
CA ALA A 342 25.32 -6.44 11.30
C ALA A 342 25.49 -5.47 12.48
N VAL A 343 26.18 -5.87 13.56
CA VAL A 343 26.50 -4.98 14.68
C VAL A 343 27.34 -3.80 14.22
N GLU A 344 28.38 -4.03 13.40
CA GLU A 344 29.21 -2.94 12.86
C GLU A 344 28.38 -1.96 12.02
N SER A 345 27.54 -2.49 11.12
CA SER A 345 26.68 -1.69 10.25
C SER A 345 25.67 -0.86 11.05
N CYS A 346 25.01 -1.47 12.04
CA CYS A 346 24.01 -0.80 12.88
C CYS A 346 24.62 0.29 13.78
N LYS A 347 25.83 0.07 14.29
CA LYS A 347 26.58 1.09 15.05
C LYS A 347 27.00 2.25 14.15
N ALA A 348 27.47 1.97 12.93
CA ALA A 348 27.79 3.01 11.96
C ALA A 348 26.55 3.85 11.60
N PHE A 349 25.39 3.21 11.43
CA PHE A 349 24.11 3.90 11.23
C PHE A 349 23.76 4.80 12.42
N TYR A 350 23.84 4.28 13.64
CA TYR A 350 23.55 5.06 14.84
C TYR A 350 24.46 6.30 14.92
N GLU A 351 25.78 6.13 14.80
CA GLU A 351 26.71 7.26 14.89
C GLU A 351 26.55 8.26 13.74
N GLY A 352 26.26 7.78 12.52
CA GLY A 352 26.10 8.63 11.34
C GLY A 352 24.81 9.45 11.31
N TYR A 353 23.72 8.93 11.88
CA TYR A 353 22.38 9.51 11.68
C TYR A 353 21.60 9.82 12.97
N LYS A 354 22.12 9.54 14.18
CA LYS A 354 21.38 9.79 15.44
C LYS A 354 20.92 11.24 15.60
N GLU A 355 21.74 12.21 15.20
CA GLU A 355 21.41 13.64 15.28
C GLU A 355 20.38 14.03 14.21
N GLU A 356 20.56 13.56 12.97
CA GLU A 356 19.63 13.83 11.85
C GLU A 356 18.23 13.26 12.12
N LEU A 357 18.17 12.06 12.72
CA LEU A 357 16.92 11.40 13.08
C LEU A 357 16.35 11.86 14.44
N GLY A 358 17.15 12.57 15.24
CA GLY A 358 16.80 12.97 16.60
C GLY A 358 16.46 11.77 17.48
N LEU A 359 17.35 10.78 17.53
CA LEU A 359 17.15 9.54 18.27
C LEU A 359 17.37 9.75 19.77
N GLU A 360 16.31 9.58 20.56
CA GLU A 360 16.36 9.61 22.02
C GLU A 360 16.08 8.21 22.56
N THR A 361 16.83 7.76 23.58
CA THR A 361 16.65 6.43 24.19
C THR A 361 15.18 6.22 24.60
N TRP A 362 14.59 5.12 24.12
CA TRP A 362 13.20 4.79 24.42
C TRP A 362 13.08 4.07 25.77
N GLY A 363 12.10 4.46 26.60
CA GLY A 363 11.75 3.74 27.83
C GLY A 363 12.90 3.52 28.82
N GLY A 364 13.90 4.41 28.85
CA GLY A 364 15.08 4.26 29.71
C GLY A 364 16.01 3.11 29.32
N GLY A 365 15.98 2.69 28.06
CA GLY A 365 16.80 1.59 27.54
C GLY A 365 16.25 0.21 27.87
N ARG A 366 14.96 0.12 28.24
CA ARG A 366 14.31 -1.13 28.63
C ARG A 366 14.36 -2.21 27.55
N LEU A 367 14.41 -1.81 26.28
CA LEU A 367 14.52 -2.73 25.15
C LEU A 367 15.96 -2.82 24.61
N ASP A 368 16.94 -2.19 25.24
CA ASP A 368 18.32 -2.15 24.71
C ASP A 368 19.12 -3.39 25.15
N GLU A 369 20.04 -3.83 24.30
CA GLU A 369 20.97 -4.91 24.59
C GLU A 369 22.25 -4.78 23.76
N ALA A 370 23.40 -4.94 24.41
CA ALA A 370 24.71 -4.93 23.75
C ALA A 370 25.50 -6.15 24.19
N ALA A 371 25.46 -7.20 23.38
CA ALA A 371 26.15 -8.47 23.60
C ALA A 371 27.16 -8.73 22.47
N VAL A 372 27.96 -9.78 22.61
CA VAL A 372 28.88 -10.22 21.55
C VAL A 372 28.04 -10.86 20.44
N GLY A 373 28.19 -10.35 19.21
CA GLY A 373 27.46 -10.84 18.04
C GLY A 373 26.00 -10.42 17.98
N GLU A 374 25.51 -9.61 18.93
CA GLU A 374 24.13 -9.16 18.98
C GLU A 374 24.02 -7.74 19.57
N TRP A 375 23.26 -6.88 18.91
CA TRP A 375 23.10 -5.49 19.34
C TRP A 375 21.70 -4.99 19.02
N ARG A 376 20.97 -4.55 20.06
CA ARG A 376 19.59 -4.07 19.97
C ARG A 376 19.46 -2.73 20.67
N MET A 377 18.78 -1.78 20.03
CA MET A 377 18.49 -0.49 20.61
C MET A 377 17.09 -0.02 20.20
N ALA A 378 16.40 0.67 21.10
CA ALA A 378 15.12 1.31 20.83
C ALA A 378 15.17 2.82 21.10
N TRP A 379 14.57 3.60 20.21
CA TRP A 379 14.56 5.06 20.28
C TRP A 379 13.19 5.64 20.02
N ARG A 380 12.92 6.79 20.64
CA ARG A 380 11.96 7.77 20.16
C ARG A 380 12.63 8.55 19.04
N GLN A 381 11.99 8.63 17.87
CA GLN A 381 12.52 9.37 16.72
C GLN A 381 11.85 10.75 16.64
N ARG A 382 12.60 11.82 16.96
CA ARG A 382 12.08 13.19 16.99
C ARG A 382 11.95 13.82 15.61
N ASN A 383 12.77 13.41 14.64
CA ASN A 383 12.58 13.84 13.26
C ASN A 383 11.46 13.03 12.61
N LEU A 384 10.23 13.57 12.67
CA LEU A 384 9.02 12.90 12.21
C LEU A 384 8.92 12.78 10.67
N SER A 385 9.72 13.55 9.92
CA SER A 385 9.76 13.52 8.45
C SER A 385 10.44 12.27 7.87
N SER A 386 11.25 11.57 8.68
CA SER A 386 12.00 10.39 8.23
C SER A 386 11.19 9.11 8.42
N SER A 387 10.54 8.65 7.36
CA SER A 387 9.84 7.36 7.30
C SER A 387 10.80 6.20 6.95
N ARG A 388 10.26 4.99 6.75
CA ARG A 388 10.99 3.87 6.14
C ARG A 388 11.69 4.27 4.83
N LYS A 389 11.09 5.18 4.03
CA LYS A 389 11.67 5.68 2.78
C LYS A 389 12.96 6.49 2.98
N GLN A 390 13.25 6.96 4.19
CA GLN A 390 14.49 7.65 4.56
C GLN A 390 15.41 6.75 5.38
N VAL A 391 14.87 6.10 6.42
CA VAL A 391 15.66 5.26 7.35
C VAL A 391 16.23 4.03 6.68
N ALA A 392 15.48 3.35 5.80
CA ALA A 392 16.00 2.17 5.11
C ALA A 392 17.18 2.51 4.18
N PRO A 393 17.13 3.54 3.31
CA PRO A 393 18.31 3.98 2.56
C PRO A 393 19.53 4.34 3.43
N MET A 394 19.34 5.05 4.54
CA MET A 394 20.44 5.38 5.48
C MET A 394 21.12 4.13 6.03
N LEU A 395 20.35 3.14 6.50
CA LEU A 395 20.90 1.90 7.01
C LEU A 395 21.61 1.11 5.90
N ARG A 396 21.01 1.03 4.70
CA ARG A 396 21.62 0.39 3.53
C ARG A 396 22.91 1.07 3.08
N GLU A 397 23.02 2.39 3.19
CA GLU A 397 24.25 3.13 2.91
C GLU A 397 25.38 2.69 3.85
N THR A 398 25.08 2.50 5.14
CA THR A 398 26.08 2.01 6.11
C THR A 398 26.49 0.56 5.85
N ILE A 399 25.55 -0.32 5.47
CA ILE A 399 25.86 -1.70 5.03
C ILE A 399 26.78 -1.69 3.81
N LYS A 400 26.57 -0.75 2.88
CA LYS A 400 27.43 -0.53 1.71
C LYS A 400 28.74 0.20 2.05
N GLY A 401 29.02 0.52 3.31
CA GLY A 401 30.22 1.24 3.72
C GLY A 401 30.30 2.69 3.22
N GLY A 402 29.17 3.32 2.90
CA GLY A 402 29.09 4.73 2.49
C GLY A 402 29.02 5.73 3.66
N GLY A 403 28.81 5.25 4.87
CA GLY A 403 28.58 6.07 6.07
C GLY A 403 29.84 6.62 6.74
N THR A 404 30.63 7.42 6.03
CA THR A 404 31.45 8.48 6.65
C THR A 404 31.46 9.68 5.71
N ARG A 405 30.47 10.57 5.83
CA ARG A 405 30.70 11.96 5.46
C ARG A 405 31.42 12.62 6.63
N PRO A 406 32.53 13.35 6.38
CA PRO A 406 33.32 13.99 7.42
C PRO A 406 32.53 15.06 8.19
#